data_AF-A0A4Q3XPN6-F1
#
_entry.id   AF-A0A4Q3XPN6-F1
#
_cell.length_a   1.000
_cell.length_b   1.000
_cell.length_c   1.000
_cell.angle_alpha   90.00
_cell.angle_beta   90.00
_cell.angle_gamma   90.00
#
_symmetry.space_group_name_H-M   'P 1'
#
loop_
_entity.id
_entity.type
_entity.pdbx_description
1 polymer ?
#
loop_
_entity_poly.entity_id
_entity_poly.type
_entity_poly.pdbx_seq_one_letter_code
_entity_poly.pdbx_strand_id
1 'polypeptide(L)'
;MSKFIKAAIAGLTAAACLASSEPSVAHEVQPMITTVTPSGSGANFRLMIRNTDAMPITLEISPYRVAVNDAGVATRTAEDADVIL
;
A
#
# COMPACT_ATOMS: atom_id res chain seq x y z
N MET A 1 0.53 2.59 53.18
CA MET A 1 0.64 3.11 51.80
C MET A 1 -0.61 2.72 51.02
N SER A 2 -1.43 3.69 50.66
CA SER A 2 -2.86 3.55 50.36
C SER A 2 -3.15 2.94 48.97
N LYS A 3 -4.03 1.93 48.91
CA LYS A 3 -4.53 1.26 47.68
C LYS A 3 -5.13 2.25 46.65
N PHE A 4 -5.58 3.42 47.12
CA PHE A 4 -6.14 4.48 46.29
C PHE A 4 -5.10 5.15 45.36
N ILE A 5 -3.82 5.20 45.76
CA ILE A 5 -2.74 5.77 44.93
C ILE A 5 -2.42 4.84 43.75
N LYS A 6 -2.47 3.51 43.98
CA LYS A 6 -2.22 2.52 42.93
C LYS A 6 -3.30 2.51 41.85
N ALA A 7 -4.56 2.74 42.24
CA ALA A 7 -5.69 2.82 41.31
C ALA A 7 -5.62 4.06 40.41
N ALA A 8 -5.19 5.21 40.95
CA ALA A 8 -5.05 6.45 40.19
C ALA A 8 -3.92 6.38 39.15
N ILE A 9 -2.79 5.73 39.48
CA ILE A 9 -1.67 5.54 38.55
C ILE A 9 -2.08 4.60 37.40
N ALA A 10 -2.77 3.50 37.71
CA ALA A 10 -3.26 2.55 36.71
C ALA A 10 -4.29 3.16 35.73
N GLY A 11 -5.16 4.04 36.23
CA GLY A 11 -6.12 4.77 35.37
C GLY A 11 -5.45 5.74 34.40
N LEU A 12 -4.39 6.43 34.85
CA LEU A 12 -3.65 7.38 34.02
C LEU A 12 -2.82 6.69 32.92
N THR A 13 -2.31 5.47 33.19
CA THR A 13 -1.56 4.71 32.18
C THR A 13 -2.48 4.15 31.08
N ALA A 14 -3.70 3.75 31.41
CA ALA A 14 -4.66 3.24 30.44
C ALA A 14 -5.21 4.33 29.50
N ALA A 15 -5.37 5.56 29.99
CA ALA A 15 -5.83 6.69 29.17
C ALA A 15 -4.75 7.17 28.17
N ALA A 16 -3.47 7.02 28.49
CA ALA A 16 -2.37 7.41 27.61
C ALA A 16 -2.23 6.52 26.35
N CYS A 17 -2.64 5.24 26.42
CA CYS A 17 -2.55 4.33 25.28
C CYS A 17 -3.66 4.50 24.24
N LEU A 18 -4.74 5.24 24.55
CA LEU A 18 -5.87 5.47 23.64
C LEU A 18 -5.70 6.73 22.78
N ALA A 19 -4.68 7.57 23.05
CA ALA A 19 -4.52 8.88 22.42
C ALA A 19 -3.58 8.89 21.20
N SER A 20 -2.91 7.80 20.86
CA SER A 20 -1.97 7.74 19.73
C SER A 20 -2.50 6.88 18.57
N SER A 21 -3.65 7.27 18.03
CA SER A 21 -4.02 6.88 16.67
C SER A 21 -3.47 7.95 15.74
N GLU A 22 -2.19 7.83 15.36
CA GLU A 22 -1.68 8.66 14.26
C GLU A 22 -2.48 8.34 12.99
N PRO A 23 -2.88 9.35 12.19
CA PRO A 23 -3.55 9.11 10.93
C PRO A 23 -2.63 8.24 10.06
N SER A 24 -3.12 7.07 9.67
CA SER A 24 -2.41 6.18 8.74
C SER A 24 -2.23 6.92 7.41
N VAL A 25 -0.97 7.28 7.12
CA VAL A 25 -0.57 7.88 5.85
C VAL A 25 -0.46 6.77 4.81
N ALA A 26 -1.62 6.32 4.32
CA ALA A 26 -1.70 5.27 3.30
C ALA A 26 -2.06 5.87 1.95
N HIS A 27 -1.60 5.23 0.87
CA HIS A 27 -2.07 5.50 -0.48
C HIS A 27 -2.92 4.33 -0.95
N GLU A 28 -4.03 4.63 -1.61
CA GLU A 28 -4.98 3.63 -2.09
C GLU A 28 -4.66 3.30 -3.56
N VAL A 29 -4.36 2.03 -3.85
CA VAL A 29 -4.14 1.50 -5.21
C VAL A 29 -5.23 0.49 -5.52
N GLN A 30 -6.03 0.76 -6.57
CA GLN A 30 -7.13 -0.12 -6.95
C GLN A 30 -7.20 -0.36 -8.47
N PRO A 31 -7.31 -1.63 -8.90
CA PRO A 31 -7.05 -2.86 -8.14
C PRO A 31 -5.55 -3.10 -7.93
N MET A 32 -5.15 -3.77 -6.84
CA MET A 32 -3.75 -4.14 -6.59
C MET A 32 -3.27 -5.30 -7.48
N ILE A 33 -4.18 -6.22 -7.83
CA ILE A 33 -3.94 -7.32 -8.77
C ILE A 33 -5.06 -7.28 -9.79
N THR A 34 -4.70 -7.32 -11.06
CA THR A 34 -5.65 -7.47 -12.16
C THR A 34 -5.13 -8.49 -13.16
N THR A 35 -6.05 -9.19 -13.82
CA THR A 35 -5.71 -9.99 -15.00
C THR A 35 -6.15 -9.20 -16.21
N VAL A 36 -5.17 -8.69 -16.94
CA VAL A 36 -5.42 -7.95 -18.17
C VAL A 36 -5.69 -8.99 -19.25
N THR A 37 -6.90 -8.98 -19.84
CA THR A 37 -7.29 -9.83 -20.98
C THR A 37 -7.59 -9.00 -22.24
N PRO A 38 -6.75 -8.02 -22.64
CA PRO A 38 -7.04 -7.23 -23.82
C PRO A 38 -6.81 -8.09 -25.06
N SER A 39 -7.84 -8.25 -25.88
CA SER A 39 -7.68 -8.79 -27.23
C SER A 39 -8.23 -7.79 -28.24
N GLY A 40 -7.44 -7.51 -29.29
CA GLY A 40 -7.79 -6.59 -30.37
C GLY A 40 -7.22 -5.17 -30.24
N SER A 41 -7.36 -4.40 -31.33
CA SER A 41 -6.92 -3.01 -31.40
C SER A 41 -7.72 -2.13 -30.43
N GLY A 42 -7.04 -1.33 -29.61
CA GLY A 42 -7.65 -0.37 -28.69
C GLY A 42 -8.02 -0.92 -27.30
N ALA A 43 -7.66 -2.16 -27.00
CA ALA A 43 -7.90 -2.72 -25.69
C ALA A 43 -7.00 -2.06 -24.64
N ASN A 44 -7.61 -1.55 -23.56
CA ASN A 44 -6.95 -0.76 -22.53
C ASN A 44 -7.31 -1.26 -21.13
N PHE A 45 -6.46 -0.92 -20.17
CA PHE A 45 -6.72 -1.17 -18.75
C PHE A 45 -6.47 0.12 -17.96
N ARG A 46 -7.21 0.32 -16.87
CA ARG A 46 -7.09 1.49 -16.01
C ARG A 46 -6.73 1.09 -14.59
N LEU A 47 -5.53 1.46 -14.17
CA LEU A 47 -5.11 1.46 -12.77
C LEU A 47 -5.43 2.82 -12.15
N MET A 48 -6.10 2.84 -11.01
CA MET A 48 -6.37 4.08 -10.26
C MET A 48 -5.50 4.14 -9.01
N ILE A 49 -4.77 5.24 -8.85
CA ILE A 49 -3.99 5.57 -7.65
C ILE A 49 -4.62 6.81 -7.03
N ARG A 50 -5.10 6.68 -5.78
CA ARG A 50 -5.69 7.78 -5.03
C ARG A 50 -4.78 8.18 -3.88
N ASN A 51 -4.35 9.44 -3.90
CA ASN A 51 -3.71 10.05 -2.75
C ASN A 51 -4.78 10.45 -1.73
N THR A 52 -4.79 9.79 -0.58
CA THR A 52 -5.70 10.09 0.55
C THR A 52 -5.06 11.01 1.60
N ASP A 53 -3.83 11.46 1.37
CA ASP A 53 -3.10 12.34 2.27
C ASP A 53 -3.28 13.83 1.90
N ALA A 54 -3.03 14.72 2.86
CA ALA A 54 -3.04 16.16 2.70
C ALA A 54 -1.81 16.68 1.94
N MET A 55 -0.71 15.91 1.92
CA MET A 55 0.51 16.26 1.19
C MET A 55 0.51 15.68 -0.24
N PRO A 56 1.03 16.42 -1.25
CA PRO A 56 1.17 15.91 -2.61
C PRO A 56 2.21 14.78 -2.68
N ILE A 57 2.04 13.88 -3.65
CA ILE A 57 2.97 12.77 -3.90
C ILE A 57 3.52 12.81 -5.33
N THR A 58 4.74 12.29 -5.47
CA THR A 58 5.35 12.00 -6.78
C THR A 58 5.23 10.51 -7.05
N LEU A 59 4.82 10.16 -8.28
CA LEU A 59 4.66 8.77 -8.71
C LEU A 59 5.65 8.44 -9.82
N GLU A 60 6.33 7.31 -9.69
CA GLU A 60 7.07 6.66 -10.77
C GLU A 60 6.40 5.31 -11.06
N ILE A 61 6.10 5.06 -12.34
CA ILE A 61 5.43 3.84 -12.79
C ILE A 61 6.31 3.24 -13.87
N SER A 62 6.75 1.99 -13.66
CA SER A 62 7.65 1.28 -14.56
C SER A 62 7.14 -0.16 -14.76
N PRO A 63 6.83 -0.57 -16.00
CA PRO A 63 6.33 -1.92 -16.26
C PRO A 63 7.47 -2.95 -16.24
N TYR A 64 7.21 -4.11 -15.64
CA TYR A 64 8.15 -5.23 -15.62
C TYR A 64 7.46 -6.55 -15.92
N ARG A 65 8.13 -7.40 -16.70
CA ARG A 65 7.84 -8.83 -16.80
C ARG A 65 8.48 -9.54 -15.62
N VAL A 66 7.70 -10.38 -14.96
CA VAL A 66 8.17 -11.24 -13.87
C VAL A 66 8.23 -12.68 -14.39
N ALA A 67 9.39 -13.32 -14.24
CA ALA A 67 9.54 -14.76 -14.44
C ALA A 67 10.00 -15.40 -13.13
N VAL A 68 9.51 -16.60 -12.83
CA VAL A 68 9.90 -17.37 -11.64
C VAL A 68 10.52 -18.67 -12.12
N ASN A 69 11.74 -18.97 -11.68
CA ASN A 69 12.42 -20.21 -12.05
C ASN A 69 12.01 -21.39 -11.16
N ASP A 70 12.51 -22.58 -11.46
CA ASP A 70 12.17 -23.83 -10.73
C ASP A 70 12.56 -23.80 -9.24
N ALA A 71 13.49 -22.91 -8.86
CA ALA A 71 13.90 -22.70 -7.46
C ALA A 71 13.04 -21.63 -6.75
N GLY A 72 12.03 -21.08 -7.40
CA GLY A 72 11.18 -20.02 -6.85
C GLY A 72 11.80 -18.62 -6.86
N VAL A 73 12.93 -18.43 -7.54
CA VAL A 73 13.59 -17.12 -7.65
C VAL A 73 12.91 -16.30 -8.74
N ALA A 74 12.40 -15.12 -8.35
CA ALA A 74 11.80 -14.17 -9.26
C ALA A 74 12.86 -13.28 -9.94
N THR A 75 12.80 -13.19 -11.26
CA THR A 75 13.54 -12.21 -12.06
C THR A 75 12.59 -11.17 -12.63
N ARG A 76 13.07 -9.93 -12.75
CA ARG A 76 12.33 -8.80 -13.32
C ARG A 76 13.09 -8.26 -14.53
N THR A 77 12.38 -8.04 -15.63
CA THR A 77 12.91 -7.43 -16.85
C THR A 77 11.97 -6.31 -17.26
N ALA A 78 12.50 -5.15 -17.67
CA ALA A 78 11.69 -4.02 -18.11
C ALA A 78 10.77 -4.44 -19.27
N GLU A 79 9.54 -3.94 -19.29
CA GLU A 79 8.50 -4.34 -20.24
C GLU A 79 7.86 -3.14 -20.94
N ASP A 80 8.71 -2.25 -21.44
CA ASP A 80 8.29 -1.01 -22.11
C ASP A 80 7.78 -1.24 -23.54
N ALA A 81 7.98 -2.44 -24.09
CA ALA A 81 7.55 -2.81 -25.45
C ALA A 81 6.09 -3.27 -25.49
N ASP A 82 5.67 -4.04 -24.48
CA ASP A 82 4.32 -4.63 -24.43
C ASP A 82 3.34 -3.81 -23.57
N VAL A 83 3.83 -3.03 -22.60
CA VAL A 83 3.00 -2.21 -21.70
C VAL A 83 3.32 -0.73 -21.89
N ILE A 84 2.37 0.01 -22.47
CA ILE A 84 2.46 1.45 -22.68
C ILE A 84 1.66 2.17 -21.61
N LEU A 85 2.30 3.12 -20.91
CA LEU A 85 1.73 3.93 -19.84
C LEU A 85 1.13 5.25 -20.37
#